data_AF-A0A2V4RNG0-F1
#
_entry.id   AF-A0A2V4RNG0-F1
#
_cell.length_a   1.000
_cell.length_b   1.000
_cell.length_c   1.000
_cell.angle_alpha   90.00
_cell.angle_beta   90.00
_cell.angle_gamma   90.00
#
_symmetry.space_group_name_H-M   'P 1'
#
loop_
_entity.id
_entity.type
_entity.pdbx_description
1 polymer ?
#
loop_
_entity_poly.entity_id
_entity_poly.type
_entity_poly.pdbx_seq_one_letter_code
_entity_poly.pdbx_strand_id
1 'polypeptide(L)'
;MLSDNVNATPIAHHNRMIFMTSPARDSADTTDDRLRQHIHDIRGHLSPAMLRADSLALSKDERTRQAAQDILAALDAATGELSAMRRLLTARRS
;
A
#
# COMPACT_ATOMS: atom_id res chain seq x y z
N MET A 1 -48.21 -57.94 -11.84
CA MET A 1 -48.99 -57.03 -10.99
C MET A 1 -48.32 -55.67 -11.04
N LEU A 2 -49.02 -54.70 -11.62
CA LEU A 2 -48.70 -53.28 -11.59
C LEU A 2 -48.86 -52.75 -10.17
N SER A 3 -47.93 -51.91 -9.72
CA SER A 3 -48.22 -50.88 -8.73
C SER A 3 -47.45 -49.62 -9.12
N ASP A 4 -48.19 -48.70 -9.72
CA ASP A 4 -47.89 -47.30 -9.97
C ASP A 4 -47.56 -46.58 -8.65
N ASN A 5 -46.44 -45.85 -8.58
CA ASN A 5 -46.33 -44.40 -8.78
C ASN A 5 -46.54 -43.60 -7.48
N VAL A 6 -45.56 -42.79 -7.07
CA VAL A 6 -45.68 -41.32 -6.94
C VAL A 6 -44.36 -40.65 -6.52
N ASN A 7 -43.85 -39.81 -7.42
CA ASN A 7 -43.51 -38.41 -7.19
C ASN A 7 -42.49 -38.05 -6.07
N ALA A 8 -41.29 -37.60 -6.46
CA ALA A 8 -40.88 -36.20 -6.33
C ALA A 8 -39.40 -36.00 -6.73
N THR A 9 -39.18 -34.87 -7.38
CA THR A 9 -37.97 -34.32 -7.99
C THR A 9 -36.68 -34.29 -7.13
N PRO A 10 -35.51 -34.16 -7.78
CA PRO A 10 -34.20 -34.31 -7.17
C PRO A 10 -33.55 -32.95 -6.90
N ILE A 11 -33.64 -32.35 -5.70
CA ILE A 11 -32.90 -31.09 -5.43
C ILE A 11 -32.49 -30.98 -3.97
N ALA A 12 -31.17 -31.07 -3.73
CA ALA A 12 -30.43 -30.07 -2.95
C ALA A 12 -28.93 -30.37 -3.11
N HIS A 13 -28.41 -29.99 -4.27
CA HIS A 13 -26.99 -29.74 -4.46
C HIS A 13 -26.60 -28.73 -3.39
N HIS A 14 -25.98 -29.18 -2.31
CA HIS A 14 -25.31 -28.30 -1.37
C HIS A 14 -24.09 -27.77 -2.12
N ASN A 15 -24.34 -26.75 -2.94
CA ASN A 15 -23.33 -25.87 -3.47
C ASN A 15 -22.78 -25.13 -2.27
N ARG A 16 -21.87 -25.80 -1.56
CA ARG A 16 -20.91 -25.20 -0.64
C ARG A 16 -20.23 -24.13 -1.48
N MET A 17 -20.73 -22.90 -1.37
CA MET A 17 -20.05 -21.70 -1.83
C MET A 17 -18.74 -21.68 -1.07
N ILE A 18 -17.74 -22.35 -1.64
CA ILE A 18 -16.35 -22.09 -1.36
C ILE A 18 -16.22 -20.62 -1.70
N PHE A 19 -16.04 -19.80 -0.66
CA PHE A 19 -15.50 -18.46 -0.77
C PHE A 19 -14.23 -18.59 -1.64
N MET A 20 -14.38 -18.44 -2.95
CA MET A 20 -13.27 -18.07 -3.82
C MET A 20 -13.05 -16.58 -3.54
N THR A 21 -12.53 -16.27 -2.34
CA THR A 21 -11.71 -15.07 -2.20
C THR A 21 -10.58 -15.28 -3.17
N SER A 22 -10.69 -14.58 -4.29
CA SER A 22 -9.78 -14.73 -5.41
C SER A 22 -8.37 -14.49 -4.89
N PRO A 23 -7.43 -15.45 -4.99
CA PRO A 23 -6.08 -15.30 -4.42
C PRO A 23 -5.35 -14.10 -5.00
N ALA A 24 -5.74 -13.64 -6.20
CA ALA A 24 -5.25 -12.42 -6.82
C ALA A 24 -5.62 -11.15 -6.02
N ARG A 25 -6.78 -11.12 -5.36
CA ARG A 25 -7.25 -9.95 -4.60
C ARG A 25 -6.56 -9.85 -3.23
N ASP A 26 -6.41 -10.97 -2.52
CA ASP A 26 -5.65 -11.02 -1.27
C ASP A 26 -4.14 -10.75 -1.50
N SER A 27 -3.57 -11.23 -2.61
CA SER A 27 -2.18 -10.94 -2.98
C SER A 27 -1.94 -9.47 -3.35
N ALA A 28 -2.93 -8.84 -3.98
CA ALA A 28 -2.95 -7.41 -4.27
C ALA A 28 -2.94 -6.57 -2.99
N ASP A 29 -3.85 -6.86 -2.05
CA ASP A 29 -3.98 -6.10 -0.80
C ASP A 29 -2.73 -6.24 0.07
N THR A 30 -2.18 -7.46 0.20
CA THR A 30 -0.92 -7.71 0.92
C THR A 30 0.30 -7.01 0.30
N THR A 31 0.30 -6.78 -1.02
CA THR A 31 1.38 -6.04 -1.71
C THR A 31 1.28 -4.53 -1.46
N ASP A 32 0.07 -3.97 -1.46
CA ASP A 32 -0.12 -2.54 -1.14
C ASP A 32 0.26 -2.24 0.31
N ASP A 33 -0.14 -3.09 1.25
CA ASP A 33 0.20 -2.93 2.66
C ASP A 33 1.71 -3.01 2.92
N ARG A 34 2.40 -3.96 2.27
CA ARG A 34 3.88 -4.03 2.33
C ARG A 34 4.54 -2.78 1.76
N LEU A 35 4.05 -2.26 0.64
CA LEU A 35 4.58 -1.03 0.04
C LEU A 35 4.32 0.19 0.93
N ARG A 36 3.14 0.28 1.55
CA ARG A 36 2.83 1.32 2.55
C ARG A 36 3.77 1.24 3.75
N GLN A 37 4.04 0.04 4.25
CA GLN A 37 4.99 -0.18 5.34
C GLN A 37 6.40 0.27 4.95
N HIS A 38 6.91 -0.14 3.79
CA HIS A 38 8.25 0.25 3.35
C HIS A 38 8.40 1.77 3.18
N ILE A 39 7.40 2.45 2.63
CA ILE A 39 7.43 3.92 2.54
C ILE A 39 7.43 4.57 3.92
N HIS A 40 6.67 4.00 4.87
CA HIS A 40 6.70 4.46 6.27
C HIS A 40 8.08 4.25 6.91
N ASP A 41 8.70 3.09 6.73
CA ASP A 41 10.04 2.78 7.24
C ASP A 41 11.09 3.72 6.65
N ILE A 42 11.05 3.96 5.33
CA ILE A 42 11.95 4.92 4.66
C ILE A 42 11.80 6.30 5.28
N ARG A 43 10.57 6.78 5.49
CA ARG A 43 10.34 8.07 6.16
C ARG A 43 10.90 8.07 7.59
N GLY A 44 10.72 6.98 8.33
CA GLY A 44 11.32 6.81 9.67
C GLY A 44 12.84 6.88 9.66
N HIS A 45 13.49 6.28 8.67
CA HIS A 45 14.95 6.34 8.49
C HIS A 45 15.45 7.73 8.07
N LEU A 46 14.65 8.49 7.32
CA LEU A 46 14.99 9.85 6.90
C LEU A 46 14.70 10.90 7.99
N SER A 47 13.79 10.63 8.93
CA SER A 47 13.40 11.57 9.99
C SER A 47 14.59 12.19 10.75
N PRO A 48 15.63 11.44 11.17
CA PRO A 48 16.80 12.04 11.82
C PRO A 48 17.53 13.06 10.95
N ALA A 49 17.64 12.80 9.63
CA ALA A 49 18.28 13.72 8.69
C ALA A 49 17.42 14.97 8.48
N MET A 50 16.10 14.80 8.35
CA MET A 50 15.16 15.92 8.25
C MET A 50 15.22 16.82 9.49
N LEU A 51 15.18 16.24 10.69
CA LEU A 51 15.26 17.01 11.95
C LEU A 51 16.58 17.76 12.09
N ARG A 52 17.70 17.14 11.68
CA ARG A 52 19.01 17.82 11.68
C ARG A 52 19.05 18.96 10.67
N ALA A 53 18.54 18.74 9.45
CA ALA A 53 18.48 19.78 8.44
C ALA A 53 17.58 20.94 8.89
N ASP A 54 16.43 20.65 9.51
CA ASP A 54 15.55 21.67 10.09
C ASP A 54 16.28 22.52 11.16
N SER A 55 17.03 21.87 12.06
CA SER A 55 17.87 22.58 13.02
C SER A 55 18.95 23.44 12.36
N LEU A 56 19.58 22.96 11.27
CA LEU A 56 20.60 23.71 10.52
C LEU A 56 19.99 24.87 9.72
N ALA A 57 18.72 24.76 9.31
CA ALA A 57 17.99 25.83 8.64
C ALA A 57 17.75 27.04 9.56
N LEU A 58 17.92 26.89 10.89
CA LEU A 58 17.90 27.98 11.86
C LEU A 58 19.27 28.65 12.06
N SER A 59 20.31 28.22 11.34
CA SER A 59 21.65 28.79 11.44
C SER A 59 21.69 30.26 11.04
N LYS A 60 22.53 31.04 11.72
CA LYS A 60 22.85 32.43 11.36
C LYS A 60 23.74 32.52 10.12
N ASP A 61 24.45 31.44 9.79
CA ASP A 61 25.26 31.36 8.58
C ASP A 61 24.36 31.06 7.37
N GLU A 62 24.36 31.98 6.40
CA GLU A 62 23.56 31.90 5.17
C GLU A 62 23.85 30.62 4.39
N ARG A 63 25.12 30.25 4.24
CA ARG A 63 25.51 29.06 3.47
C ARG A 63 25.00 27.79 4.12
N THR A 64 25.12 27.69 5.44
CA THR A 64 24.59 26.57 6.23
C THR A 64 23.08 26.46 6.10
N ARG A 65 22.36 27.60 6.21
CA ARG A 65 20.90 27.61 6.07
C ARG A 65 20.46 27.22 4.65
N GLN A 66 21.11 27.72 3.61
CA GLN A 66 20.78 27.36 2.23
C GLN A 66 21.01 25.86 1.97
N ALA A 67 22.16 25.33 2.39
CA ALA A 67 22.46 23.91 2.27
C ALA A 67 21.43 23.03 3.01
N ALA A 68 20.97 23.47 4.17
CA ALA A 68 19.93 22.78 4.93
C ALA A 68 18.58 22.77 4.20
N GLN A 69 18.18 23.90 3.59
CA GLN A 69 16.96 23.99 2.79
C GLN A 69 17.03 23.10 1.54
N ASP A 70 18.18 23.06 0.87
CA ASP A 70 18.38 22.20 -0.30
C ASP A 70 18.26 20.70 0.08
N ILE A 71 18.81 20.31 1.24
CA ILE A 71 18.67 18.96 1.78
C ILE A 71 17.20 18.64 2.07
N LEU A 72 16.48 19.53 2.76
CA LEU A 72 15.06 19.33 3.07
C LEU A 72 14.23 19.18 1.79
N ALA A 73 14.44 20.04 0.80
CA ALA A 73 13.76 19.99 -0.49
C ALA A 73 14.01 18.66 -1.23
N ALA A 74 15.26 18.17 -1.22
CA ALA A 74 15.60 16.89 -1.84
C ALA A 74 14.93 15.70 -1.12
N LEU A 75 14.87 15.71 0.21
CA LEU A 75 14.21 14.67 1.01
C LEU A 75 12.69 14.66 0.78
N ASP A 76 12.07 15.84 0.74
CA ASP A 76 10.65 15.97 0.45
C ASP A 76 10.31 15.50 -0.96
N ALA A 77 11.12 15.86 -1.96
CA ALA A 77 10.96 15.37 -3.32
C ALA A 77 11.06 13.84 -3.40
N ALA A 78 12.06 13.23 -2.75
CA ALA A 78 12.24 11.78 -2.74
C ALA A 78 11.04 11.05 -2.10
N THR A 79 10.52 11.54 -0.97
CA THR A 79 9.34 10.94 -0.32
C THR A 79 8.04 11.17 -1.12
N GLY A 80 7.96 12.29 -1.84
CA GLY A 80 6.91 12.57 -2.83
C GLY A 80 6.90 11.57 -3.98
N GLU A 81 8.06 11.31 -4.60
CA GLU A 81 8.23 10.33 -5.67
C GLU A 81 7.85 8.91 -5.24
N LEU A 82 8.28 8.48 -4.04
CA LEU A 82 7.88 7.18 -3.48
C LEU A 82 6.35 7.06 -3.33
N SER A 83 5.71 8.16 -2.90
CA SER A 83 4.25 8.21 -2.78
C SER A 83 3.56 8.17 -4.15
N ALA A 84 4.12 8.83 -5.16
CA ALA A 84 3.63 8.80 -6.53
C ALA A 84 3.77 7.40 -7.14
N MET A 85 4.93 6.76 -6.99
CA MET A 85 5.17 5.38 -7.41
C MET A 85 4.14 4.42 -6.81
N ARG A 86 3.82 4.56 -5.52
CA ARG A 86 2.75 3.77 -4.89
C ARG A 86 1.42 3.95 -5.61
N ARG A 87 0.98 5.19 -5.83
CA ARG A 87 -0.29 5.48 -6.50
C ARG A 87 -0.35 4.88 -7.91
N LEU A 88 0.75 4.96 -8.66
CA LEU A 88 0.84 4.35 -9.99
C LEU A 88 0.70 2.82 -9.93
N LEU A 89 1.32 2.17 -8.94
CA LEU A 89 1.21 0.73 -8.74
C LEU A 89 -0.19 0.30 -8.30
N THR A 90 -0.84 1.06 -7.41
CA THR A 90 -2.23 0.80 -6.99
C THR A 90 -3.20 1.00 -8.17
N ALA A 91 -3.04 2.08 -8.95
CA ALA A 91 -3.90 2.39 -10.10
C ALA A 91 -3.80 1.39 -11.26
N ARG A 92 -2.65 0.72 -11.44
CA ARG A 92 -2.51 -0.38 -12.41
C ARG A 92 -3.25 -1.67 -12.00
N ARG A 93 -3.70 -1.75 -10.76
CA ARG A 93 -4.25 -2.96 -10.13
C ARG A 93 -5.77 -2.89 -9.91
N SER A 94 -6.36 -1.70 -10.05
CA SER A 94 -7.81 -1.42 -10.05
C SER A 94 -8.39 -1.55 -11.44
#